data_AF-A0A842NRR1-F1
#
_entry.id   AF-A0A842NRR1-F1
#
_cell.length_a   1.000
_cell.length_b   1.000
_cell.length_c   1.000
_cell.angle_alpha   90.00
_cell.angle_beta   90.00
_cell.angle_gamma   90.00
#
_symmetry.space_group_name_H-M   'P 1'
#
loop_
_entity.id
_entity.type
_entity.pdbx_description
1 polymer ?
#
loop_
_entity_poly.entity_id
_entity_poly.type
_entity_poly.pdbx_seq_one_letter_code
_entity_poly.pdbx_strand_id
1 'polypeptide(L)' 'MEYVYAALLLHKLGKDVNEANLSSVVKSSGAEVNEAQVKSLVAALADVNIDEAV' A
#
# COMPACT_ATOMS: atom_id res chain seq x y z
N MET A 1 -5.28 7.01 -6.02
CA MET A 1 -6.14 5.90 -5.52
C MET A 1 -5.49 4.53 -5.67
N GLU A 2 -4.62 4.34 -6.66
CA GLU A 2 -3.79 3.16 -6.93
C GLU A 2 -3.07 2.58 -5.70
N TYR A 3 -2.57 3.42 -4.78
CA TYR A 3 -1.90 2.96 -3.57
C TYR A 3 -2.84 2.24 -2.59
N VAL A 4 -4.12 2.64 -2.53
CA VAL A 4 -5.12 1.96 -1.68
C VAL A 4 -5.40 0.56 -2.24
N TYR A 5 -5.57 0.44 -3.55
CA TYR A 5 -5.74 -0.87 -4.18
C TYR A 5 -4.51 -1.76 -4.04
N ALA A 6 -3.31 -1.18 -4.13
CA ALA A 6 -2.07 -1.91 -3.90
C ALA A 6 -1.97 -2.40 -2.44
N ALA A 7 -2.32 -1.56 -1.46
CA ALA A 7 -2.34 -1.93 -0.05
C ALA A 7 -3.35 -3.06 0.23
N LEU A 8 -4.57 -2.97 -0.31
CA LEU A 8 -5.59 -4.01 -0.18
C LEU A 8 -5.17 -5.32 -0.85
N LEU A 9 -4.50 -5.25 -2.01
CA LEU A 9 -3.97 -6.43 -2.68
C LEU A 9 -2.89 -7.12 -1.84
N LEU A 10 -1.94 -6.35 -1.30
CA LEU A 10 -0.90 -6.87 -0.42
C LEU A 10 -1.50 -7.52 0.82
N HIS A 11 -2.45 -6.85 1.47
CA HIS A 11 -3.19 -7.37 2.62
C HIS A 11 -3.88 -8.70 2.30
N LYS A 12 -4.64 -8.76 1.19
CA LYS A 12 -5.33 -9.98 0.75
C LYS A 12 -4.36 -11.14 0.48
N LEU A 13 -3.13 -10.84 0.06
CA LEU A 13 -2.07 -11.83 -0.18
C LEU A 13 -1.25 -12.17 1.08
N GLY A 14 -1.60 -11.62 2.25
CA GLY A 14 -0.87 -11.80 3.50
C GLY A 14 0.54 -11.21 3.46
N LYS A 15 0.75 -10.17 2.64
CA LYS A 15 2.02 -9.44 2.53
C LYS A 15 1.94 -8.14 3.31
N ASP A 16 3.05 -7.78 3.94
CA ASP A 16 3.14 -6.53 4.71
C ASP A 16 2.89 -5.30 3.83
N VAL A 17 2.05 -4.40 4.32
CA VAL A 17 1.80 -3.11 3.68
C VAL A 17 2.87 -2.11 4.14
N ASN A 18 4.01 -2.11 3.46
CA ASN A 18 5.14 -1.22 3.73
C ASN A 18 5.60 -0.47 2.47
N GLU A 19 6.51 0.49 2.64
CA GLU A 19 6.98 1.36 1.55
C GLU A 19 7.59 0.57 0.38
N ALA A 20 8.35 -0.48 0.68
CA ALA A 20 9.01 -1.30 -0.33
C ALA A 20 7.99 -2.10 -1.15
N ASN A 21 7.05 -2.77 -0.49
CA ASN A 21 6.04 -3.59 -1.14
C ASN A 21 5.07 -2.73 -1.97
N LEU A 22 4.60 -1.60 -1.43
CA LEU A 22 3.76 -0.65 -2.17
C LEU A 22 4.46 -0.11 -3.42
N SER A 23 5.72 0.34 -3.26
CA SER A 23 6.51 0.85 -4.39
C SER A 23 6.75 -0.21 -5.45
N SER A 24 6.99 -1.46 -5.05
CA SER A 24 7.18 -2.58 -5.98
C SER A 24 5.93 -2.86 -6.79
N VAL A 25 4.75 -2.88 -6.16
CA VAL A 25 3.47 -3.13 -6.85
C VAL A 25 3.17 -2.01 -7.84
N VAL A 26 3.33 -0.75 -7.43
CA VAL A 26 3.06 0.43 -8.27
C VAL A 26 4.04 0.53 -9.43
N LYS A 27 5.34 0.26 -9.21
CA LYS A 27 6.31 0.17 -10.33
C LYS A 27 5.97 -0.96 -11.30
N SER A 28 5.51 -2.10 -10.78
CA SER A 28 5.18 -3.27 -11.59
C SER A 28 3.92 -3.07 -12.43
N SER A 29 3.02 -2.16 -12.04
CA SER A 29 1.87 -1.77 -12.85
C SER A 29 2.20 -0.75 -13.94
N GLY A 30 3.46 -0.28 -14.01
CA GLY A 30 3.92 0.73 -14.96
C GLY A 30 3.63 2.17 -14.54
N ALA A 31 3.15 2.39 -13.31
CA ALA A 31 2.92 3.72 -12.76
C ALA A 31 4.19 4.27 -12.09
N GLU A 32 4.33 5.60 -12.08
CA GLU A 32 5.39 6.26 -11.31
C GLU A 32 5.08 6.22 -9.81
N VAL A 33 6.11 5.97 -9.01
CA VAL A 33 5.98 5.95 -7.55
C VAL A 33 6.19 7.35 -6.99
N ASN A 34 5.19 7.82 -6.25
CA ASN A 34 5.27 9.01 -5.43
C ASN A 34 5.59 8.61 -3.99
N GLU A 35 6.86 8.77 -3.59
CA GLU A 35 7.33 8.38 -2.25
C GLU A 35 6.59 9.10 -1.11
N ALA A 36 6.20 10.35 -1.30
CA ALA A 36 5.48 11.11 -0.27
C ALA A 36 4.09 10.50 -0.02
N GLN A 37 3.41 10.06 -1.08
CA GLN A 37 2.11 9.39 -0.96
C GLN A 37 2.23 8.00 -0.35
N VAL A 38 3.26 7.23 -0.72
CA VAL A 38 3.54 5.93 -0.12
C VAL A 38 3.76 6.06 1.39
N LYS A 39 4.61 7.00 1.82
CA LYS A 39 4.87 7.26 3.24
C LYS A 39 3.63 7.70 3.99
N SER A 40 2.86 8.61 3.41
CA SER A 40 1.60 9.07 4.00
C SER A 40 0.61 7.93 4.19
N LEU A 41 0.47 7.04 3.20
CA LEU A 41 -0.42 5.90 3.30
C LEU A 41 0.04 4.87 4.34
N VAL A 42 1.33 4.53 4.36
CA VAL A 42 1.89 3.59 5.35
C VAL A 42 1.70 4.14 6.78
N ALA A 43 1.95 5.44 6.98
CA ALA A 43 1.70 6.09 8.27
C ALA A 43 0.22 6.08 8.66
N ALA A 44 -0.68 6.35 7.71
CA ALA A 44 -2.12 6.31 7.96
C ALA A 44 -2.65 4.90 8.28
N LEU A 45 -1.99 3.86 7.78
CA LEU A 45 -2.37 2.46 8.00
C LEU A 45 -1.68 1.82 9.23
N ALA A 46 -0.72 2.51 9.87
CA ALA A 46 0.05 1.95 10.97
C ALA A 46 -0.81 1.53 12.18
N ASP A 47 -1.89 2.28 12.45
CA ASP A 47 -2.82 2.02 13.56
C ASP A 47 -4.18 1.50 13.07
N VAL A 48 -4.29 1.09 11.80
CA VAL A 48 -5.55 0.64 11.20
C VAL A 48 -5.55 -0.88 11.07
N ASN A 49 -6.57 -1.54 11.63
CA ASN A 49 -6.86 -2.93 11.32
C ASN A 49 -7.58 -3.03 9.97
N ILE A 50 -6.86 -3.42 8.92
CA ILE A 50 -7.41 -3.53 7.56
C ILE A 50 -8.51 -4.59 7.48
N ASP A 51 -8.49 -5.63 8.32
CA ASP A 51 -9.55 -6.66 8.34
C ASP A 51 -10.89 -6.14 8.87
N GLU A 52 -10.87 -5.14 9.75
CA GLU A 52 -12.09 -4.52 10.30
C GLU A 52 -12.62 -3.39 9.42
N ALA A 53 -11.78 -2.83 8.55
CA ALA A 53 -12.11 -1.66 7.74
C ALA A 53 -12.76 -1.97 6.38
N VAL A 54 -12.82 -3.25 5.98
CA VAL A 54 -13.20 -3.69 4.62
C VAL A 54 -14.36 -4.69 4.64
#